data_AF-A0A1Q5RCF9-F1
#
_entry.id   AF-A0A1Q5RCF9-F1
#
_cell.length_a   1.000
_cell.length_b   1.000
_cell.length_c   1.000
_cell.angle_alpha   90.00
_cell.angle_beta   90.00
_cell.angle_gamma   90.00
#
_symmetry.space_group_name_H-M   'P 1'
#
loop_
_entity.id
_entity.type
_entity.pdbx_description
1 polymer ?
#
loop_
_entity_poly.entity_id
_entity_poly.type
_entity_poly.pdbx_seq_one_letter_code
_entity_poly.pdbx_strand_id
1 'polypeptide(L)'
;MSDEHLAKTGYDDFLDVLKKFRGLSAIALGTSVTVPFVAYLSGIVPPWPPGVVLVTALLELVVLVVVFQFLRNSPRRVTNRVIAVSAPLLVVFSALYLLLFSFFTYPIPTSSTRSVKGFVCQNGLLKSYAESCPFLTTDQLKDVAYTAEALWQGWSIDLMRFFLVTSWLSAFLLLSVVIGSFVVFQTKVTPRRMR
;
A
#
# COMPACT_ATOMS: atom_id res chain seq x y z
N MET A 1 24.10 -21.03 -41.80
CA MET A 1 23.12 -20.02 -41.35
C MET A 1 22.95 -20.24 -39.87
N SER A 2 23.81 -19.59 -39.10
CA SER A 2 24.01 -19.85 -37.68
C SER A 2 22.95 -19.06 -36.92
N ASP A 3 21.92 -19.75 -36.42
CA ASP A 3 21.00 -19.17 -35.45
C ASP A 3 21.80 -18.87 -34.18
N GLU A 4 22.23 -17.62 -34.09
CA GLU A 4 22.77 -17.02 -32.88
C GLU A 4 21.65 -17.05 -31.84
N HIS A 5 21.65 -18.12 -31.04
CA HIS A 5 20.87 -18.22 -29.81
C HIS A 5 21.34 -17.10 -28.88
N LEU A 6 20.84 -15.89 -29.11
CA LEU A 6 20.94 -14.74 -28.21
C LEU A 6 20.48 -15.24 -26.84
N ALA A 7 21.46 -15.43 -25.96
CA ALA A 7 21.24 -15.99 -24.65
C ALA A 7 20.24 -15.09 -23.92
N LYS A 8 19.00 -15.58 -23.73
CA LYS A 8 17.98 -14.84 -22.98
C LYS A 8 18.56 -14.43 -21.63
N THR A 9 18.63 -13.13 -21.42
CA THR A 9 19.21 -12.59 -20.20
C THR A 9 18.19 -12.67 -19.07
N GLY A 10 18.66 -12.55 -17.81
CA GLY A 10 17.73 -12.49 -16.67
C GLY A 10 16.77 -11.30 -16.73
N TYR A 11 17.14 -10.25 -17.45
CA TYR A 11 16.33 -9.06 -17.69
C TYR A 11 15.15 -9.34 -18.62
N ASP A 12 15.33 -10.14 -19.68
CA ASP A 12 14.26 -10.50 -20.62
C ASP A 12 13.13 -11.28 -19.92
N ASP A 13 13.50 -12.17 -19.00
CA ASP A 13 12.53 -12.91 -18.18
C ASP A 13 11.80 -11.98 -17.20
N PHE A 14 12.49 -10.98 -16.63
CA PHE A 14 11.84 -9.98 -15.77
C PHE A 14 10.84 -9.12 -16.57
N LEU A 15 11.19 -8.70 -17.79
CA LEU A 15 10.26 -7.98 -18.66
C LEU A 15 9.03 -8.81 -19.02
N ASP A 16 9.19 -10.11 -19.25
CA ASP A 16 8.06 -11.02 -19.47
C ASP A 16 7.15 -11.11 -18.24
N VAL A 17 7.73 -11.17 -17.03
CA VAL A 17 7.00 -11.10 -15.77
C VAL A 17 6.20 -9.80 -15.65
N LEU A 18 6.81 -8.65 -15.97
CA LEU A 18 6.11 -7.36 -15.95
C LEU A 18 4.97 -7.28 -16.97
N LYS A 19 5.14 -7.84 -18.17
CA LYS A 19 4.07 -7.91 -19.18
C LYS A 19 2.90 -8.75 -18.68
N LYS A 20 3.18 -9.92 -18.09
CA LYS A 20 2.16 -10.79 -17.48
C LYS A 20 1.46 -10.10 -16.31
N PHE A 21 2.21 -9.41 -15.46
CA PHE A 21 1.65 -8.61 -14.38
C PHE A 21 0.71 -7.53 -14.89
N ARG A 22 1.13 -6.71 -15.87
CA ARG A 22 0.27 -5.69 -16.49
C ARG A 22 -1.01 -6.31 -17.08
N GLY A 23 -0.90 -7.48 -17.72
CA GLY A 23 -2.05 -8.22 -18.22
C GLY A 23 -3.01 -8.64 -17.11
N LEU A 24 -2.49 -9.24 -16.03
CA LEU A 24 -3.29 -9.65 -14.87
C LEU A 24 -3.95 -8.46 -14.18
N SER A 25 -3.22 -7.36 -13.98
CA SER A 25 -3.75 -6.13 -13.40
C SER A 25 -4.85 -5.51 -14.28
N ALA A 26 -4.68 -5.49 -15.61
CA ALA A 26 -5.69 -4.99 -16.53
C ALA A 26 -6.96 -5.84 -16.52
N ILE A 27 -6.83 -7.16 -16.37
CA ILE A 27 -7.98 -8.07 -16.24
C ILE A 27 -8.67 -7.89 -14.89
N ALA A 28 -7.90 -7.86 -13.80
CA ALA A 28 -8.44 -7.74 -12.44
C ALA A 28 -9.17 -6.40 -12.21
N LEU A 29 -8.66 -5.33 -12.83
CA LEU A 29 -9.28 -4.00 -12.74
C LEU A 29 -10.36 -3.79 -13.81
N GLY A 30 -10.49 -4.66 -14.81
CA GLY A 30 -11.32 -4.45 -15.98
C GLY A 30 -10.71 -3.42 -16.94
N THR A 31 -10.88 -3.64 -18.25
CA THR A 31 -10.30 -2.80 -19.32
C THR A 31 -10.83 -1.36 -19.34
N SER A 32 -11.85 -1.04 -18.55
CA SER A 32 -12.58 0.23 -18.54
C SER A 32 -12.45 1.06 -17.25
N VAL A 33 -11.63 0.63 -16.26
CA VAL A 33 -11.66 1.21 -14.89
C VAL A 33 -10.36 1.93 -14.50
N THR A 34 -9.41 2.14 -15.39
CA THR A 34 -8.14 2.80 -15.02
C THR A 34 -8.32 4.24 -14.50
N VAL A 35 -9.27 5.01 -15.04
CA VAL A 35 -9.57 6.37 -14.56
C VAL A 35 -10.38 6.37 -13.24
N PRO A 36 -11.48 5.60 -13.09
CA PRO A 36 -12.19 5.50 -11.82
C PRO A 36 -11.33 4.96 -10.67
N PHE A 37 -10.39 4.06 -10.95
CA PHE A 37 -9.56 3.46 -9.91
C PHE A 37 -8.62 4.47 -9.25
N VAL A 38 -7.96 5.33 -10.03
CA VAL A 38 -7.10 6.39 -9.49
C VAL A 38 -7.91 7.42 -8.70
N ALA A 39 -9.09 7.79 -9.22
CA ALA A 39 -10.00 8.71 -8.53
C ALA A 39 -10.51 8.10 -7.21
N TYR A 40 -10.87 6.83 -7.19
CA TYR A 40 -11.31 6.13 -5.98
C TYR A 40 -10.18 6.00 -4.95
N LEU A 41 -8.98 5.64 -5.42
CA LEU A 41 -7.80 5.56 -4.55
C LEU A 41 -7.49 6.91 -3.90
N SER A 42 -7.72 8.04 -4.57
CA SER A 42 -7.48 9.37 -3.98
C SER A 42 -8.21 9.60 -2.65
N GLY A 43 -9.36 8.95 -2.45
CA GLY A 43 -10.11 9.02 -1.19
C GLY A 43 -9.55 8.12 -0.07
N ILE A 44 -8.68 7.17 -0.41
CA ILE A 44 -8.10 6.17 0.51
C ILE A 44 -6.58 6.36 0.67
N VAL A 45 -5.91 7.17 -0.15
CA VAL A 45 -4.48 7.46 0.02
C VAL A 45 -4.23 8.16 1.36
N PRO A 46 -3.16 7.81 2.10
CA PRO A 46 -2.77 8.54 3.29
C PRO A 46 -2.61 10.04 2.98
N PRO A 47 -3.20 10.95 3.78
CA PRO A 47 -3.13 12.38 3.49
C PRO A 47 -1.73 12.99 3.65
N TRP A 48 -0.82 12.26 4.30
CA TRP A 48 0.56 12.67 4.53
C TRP A 48 1.50 11.46 4.38
N PRO A 49 2.73 11.62 3.85
CA PRO A 49 3.24 12.83 3.20
C PRO A 49 2.68 13.00 1.78
N PRO A 50 2.72 14.23 1.22
CA PRO A 50 2.43 14.42 -0.19
C PRO A 50 3.41 13.59 -1.04
N GLY A 51 2.88 12.89 -2.05
CA GLY A 51 3.69 12.02 -2.91
C GLY A 51 3.94 10.61 -2.38
N VAL A 52 3.27 10.17 -1.31
CA VAL A 52 3.37 8.78 -0.81
C VAL A 52 3.10 7.72 -1.88
N VAL A 53 2.25 8.03 -2.87
CA VAL A 53 1.97 7.14 -4.02
C VAL A 53 3.21 6.90 -4.87
N LEU A 54 4.02 7.94 -5.13
CA LEU A 54 5.27 7.81 -5.89
C LEU A 54 6.27 6.95 -5.13
N VAL A 55 6.41 7.19 -3.82
CA VAL A 55 7.28 6.38 -2.95
C VAL A 55 6.82 4.92 -2.93
N THR A 56 5.51 4.69 -2.86
CA THR A 56 4.91 3.35 -2.90
C THR A 56 5.29 2.64 -4.20
N ALA A 57 5.05 3.26 -5.36
CA ALA A 57 5.34 2.68 -6.66
C ALA A 57 6.84 2.33 -6.85
N LEU A 58 7.74 3.20 -6.38
CA LEU A 58 9.18 2.92 -6.41
C LEU A 58 9.54 1.74 -5.51
N LEU A 59 9.02 1.70 -4.28
CA LEU A 59 9.29 0.60 -3.35
C LEU A 59 8.72 -0.73 -3.85
N GLU A 60 7.52 -0.74 -4.43
CA GLU A 60 6.92 -1.92 -5.04
C GLU A 60 7.80 -2.48 -6.16
N LEU A 61 8.32 -1.61 -7.03
CA LEU A 61 9.24 -2.03 -8.09
C LEU A 61 10.51 -2.67 -7.52
N VAL A 62 11.12 -2.05 -6.50
CA VAL A 62 12.30 -2.63 -5.83
C VAL A 62 11.95 -3.99 -5.21
N VAL A 63 10.83 -4.11 -4.51
CA VAL A 63 10.40 -5.37 -3.90
C VAL A 63 10.16 -6.45 -4.95
N LEU A 64 9.53 -6.13 -6.08
CA LEU A 64 9.34 -7.09 -7.17
C LEU A 64 10.67 -7.60 -7.73
N VAL A 65 11.66 -6.71 -7.93
CA VAL A 65 13.01 -7.10 -8.38
C VAL A 65 13.67 -8.03 -7.36
N VAL A 66 13.62 -7.68 -6.07
CA VAL A 66 14.17 -8.49 -4.97
C VAL A 66 13.50 -9.86 -4.92
N VAL A 67 12.17 -9.91 -4.93
CA VAL A 67 11.38 -11.14 -4.90
C VAL A 67 11.73 -12.03 -6.10
N PHE A 68 11.83 -11.47 -7.30
CA PHE A 68 12.21 -12.22 -8.49
C PHE A 68 13.63 -12.78 -8.35
N GLN A 69 14.60 -11.96 -7.95
CA GLN A 69 16.00 -12.36 -7.81
C GLN A 69 16.19 -13.51 -6.82
N PHE A 70 15.55 -13.44 -5.63
CA PHE A 70 15.71 -14.45 -4.60
C PHE A 70 14.82 -15.69 -4.82
N LEU A 71 13.58 -15.52 -5.29
CA LEU A 71 12.65 -16.65 -5.40
C LEU A 71 12.79 -17.41 -6.72
N ARG A 72 13.35 -16.83 -7.78
CA ARG A 72 13.52 -17.52 -9.08
C ARG A 72 14.27 -18.84 -8.92
N ASN A 73 15.40 -18.83 -8.21
CA ASN A 73 16.24 -20.00 -8.00
C ASN A 73 15.83 -20.84 -6.77
N SER A 74 14.91 -20.33 -5.95
CA SER A 74 14.44 -21.02 -4.75
C SER A 74 13.56 -22.24 -5.06
N PRO A 75 13.51 -23.27 -4.19
CA PRO A 75 12.62 -24.41 -4.38
C PRO A 75 11.15 -24.00 -4.22
N ARG A 76 10.24 -24.70 -4.89
CA ARG A 76 8.79 -24.41 -4.85
C ARG A 76 8.20 -24.34 -3.45
N ARG A 77 8.69 -25.18 -2.52
CA ARG A 77 8.25 -25.20 -1.12
C ARG A 77 8.48 -23.85 -0.44
N VAL A 78 9.61 -23.19 -0.73
CA VAL A 78 9.94 -21.86 -0.19
C VAL A 78 9.01 -20.81 -0.78
N THR A 79 8.83 -20.78 -2.10
CA THR A 79 7.88 -19.85 -2.74
C THR A 79 6.47 -20.01 -2.19
N ASN A 80 5.99 -21.24 -2.00
CA ASN A 80 4.66 -21.49 -1.42
C ASN A 80 4.56 -21.02 0.02
N ARG A 81 5.61 -21.22 0.84
CA ARG A 81 5.65 -20.72 2.22
C ARG A 81 5.64 -19.19 2.27
N VAL A 82 6.38 -18.52 1.38
CA VAL A 82 6.38 -17.06 1.27
C VAL A 82 4.97 -16.55 0.94
N ILE A 83 4.28 -17.15 -0.04
CA ILE A 83 2.89 -16.80 -0.37
C ILE A 83 1.97 -17.04 0.82
N ALA A 84 2.05 -18.22 1.45
CA ALA A 84 1.19 -18.62 2.56
C ALA A 84 1.34 -17.72 3.80
N VAL A 85 2.52 -17.11 4.03
CA VAL A 85 2.74 -16.16 5.12
C VAL A 85 2.43 -14.72 4.71
N SER A 86 2.84 -14.30 3.51
CA SER A 86 2.64 -12.92 3.05
C SER A 86 1.17 -12.58 2.77
N ALA A 87 0.37 -13.53 2.26
CA ALA A 87 -1.05 -13.32 1.99
C ALA A 87 -1.89 -12.98 3.25
N PRO A 88 -1.85 -13.73 4.36
CA PRO A 88 -2.58 -13.34 5.57
C PRO A 88 -2.02 -12.06 6.20
N LEU A 89 -0.70 -11.83 6.16
CA LEU A 89 -0.11 -10.57 6.63
C LEU A 89 -0.64 -9.37 5.83
N LEU A 90 -0.76 -9.51 4.50
CA LEU A 90 -1.34 -8.48 3.64
C LEU A 90 -2.74 -8.10 4.11
N VAL A 91 -3.59 -9.09 4.40
CA VAL A 91 -4.95 -8.87 4.91
C VAL A 91 -4.91 -8.15 6.25
N VAL A 92 -4.05 -8.57 7.18
CA VAL A 92 -3.90 -7.95 8.51
C VAL A 92 -3.46 -6.49 8.39
N PHE A 93 -2.41 -6.19 7.62
CA PHE A 93 -1.93 -4.81 7.45
C PHE A 93 -2.93 -3.93 6.70
N SER A 94 -3.65 -4.48 5.71
CA SER A 94 -4.71 -3.76 5.02
C SER A 94 -5.87 -3.41 5.96
N ALA A 95 -6.30 -4.37 6.79
CA ALA A 95 -7.34 -4.13 7.80
C ALA A 95 -6.90 -3.10 8.85
N LEU A 96 -5.66 -3.23 9.35
CA LEU A 96 -5.06 -2.27 10.28
C LEU A 96 -5.02 -0.86 9.67
N TYR A 97 -4.58 -0.74 8.41
CA TYR A 97 -4.58 0.53 7.69
C TYR A 97 -5.98 1.13 7.62
N LEU A 98 -6.98 0.37 7.18
CA LEU A 98 -8.35 0.85 7.05
C LEU A 98 -8.96 1.26 8.39
N LEU A 99 -8.65 0.53 9.47
CA LEU A 99 -9.07 0.91 10.83
C LEU A 99 -8.43 2.23 11.24
N LEU A 100 -7.10 2.35 11.14
CA LEU A 100 -6.40 3.60 11.47
C LEU A 100 -6.93 4.76 10.62
N PHE A 101 -7.14 4.54 9.32
CA PHE A 101 -7.64 5.53 8.40
C PHE A 101 -9.06 5.99 8.77
N SER A 102 -9.95 5.05 9.12
CA SER A 102 -11.32 5.36 9.52
C SER A 102 -11.39 6.18 10.81
N PHE A 103 -10.62 5.80 11.83
CA PHE A 103 -10.67 6.46 13.14
C PHE A 103 -9.88 7.78 13.19
N PHE A 104 -8.71 7.82 12.56
CA PHE A 104 -7.76 8.93 12.69
C PHE A 104 -7.70 9.84 11.47
N THR A 105 -8.61 9.73 10.49
CA THR A 105 -8.70 10.73 9.42
C THR A 105 -10.09 11.35 9.34
N TYR A 106 -10.15 12.62 8.99
CA TYR A 106 -11.40 13.34 8.75
C TYR A 106 -11.29 14.18 7.47
N PRO A 107 -12.37 14.32 6.70
CA PRO A 107 -12.42 15.24 5.57
C PRO A 107 -12.50 16.68 6.08
N ILE A 108 -11.76 17.58 5.43
CA ILE A 108 -11.95 19.02 5.60
C ILE A 108 -13.06 19.45 4.63
N PRO A 109 -14.08 20.22 5.02
CA PRO A 109 -15.16 20.57 4.09
C PRO A 109 -14.75 21.61 3.03
N THR A 110 -13.75 22.46 3.32
CA THR A 110 -13.27 23.52 2.43
C THR A 110 -12.28 23.02 1.38
N SER A 111 -11.67 21.86 1.60
CA SER A 111 -10.70 21.25 0.68
C SER A 111 -11.06 19.79 0.45
N SER A 112 -10.86 19.25 -0.75
CA SER A 112 -11.06 17.81 -1.00
C SER A 112 -10.00 16.91 -0.34
N THR A 113 -9.32 17.41 0.69
CA THR A 113 -8.22 16.75 1.39
C THR A 113 -8.68 16.27 2.76
N ARG A 114 -8.03 15.22 3.25
CA ARG A 114 -8.25 14.70 4.61
C ARG A 114 -7.11 15.17 5.50
N SER A 115 -7.40 15.32 6.79
CA SER A 115 -6.38 15.55 7.83
C SER A 115 -6.35 14.40 8.82
N VAL A 116 -5.23 14.28 9.52
CA VAL A 116 -4.98 13.22 10.51
C VAL A 116 -5.25 13.77 11.91
N LYS A 117 -6.01 13.03 12.72
CA LYS A 117 -6.24 13.31 14.14
C LYS A 117 -5.08 12.78 14.97
N GLY A 118 -4.70 13.52 16.01
CA GLY A 118 -3.88 12.96 17.08
C GLY A 118 -4.72 12.13 18.05
N PHE A 119 -4.05 11.53 19.04
CA PHE A 119 -4.72 10.80 20.12
C PHE A 119 -4.49 11.44 21.51
N VAL A 120 -3.71 12.51 21.58
CA VAL A 120 -3.47 13.28 22.82
C VAL A 120 -3.89 14.72 22.60
N CYS A 121 -4.83 15.22 23.42
CA CYS A 121 -5.30 16.60 23.33
C CYS A 121 -4.34 17.59 24.00
N GLN A 122 -4.43 18.85 23.60
CA GLN A 122 -3.71 19.94 24.27
C GLN A 122 -4.31 20.27 25.65
N ASN A 123 -3.44 20.59 26.62
CA ASN A 123 -3.81 20.89 28.02
C ASN A 123 -4.85 22.01 28.17
N GLY A 124 -4.82 23.03 27.30
CA GLY A 124 -5.74 24.17 27.37
C GLY A 124 -7.20 23.84 27.05
N LEU A 125 -7.43 22.81 26.25
CA LEU A 125 -8.76 22.45 25.74
C LEU A 125 -9.43 21.31 26.51
N LEU A 126 -8.69 20.65 27.41
CA LEU A 126 -9.23 19.59 28.27
C LEU A 126 -10.45 20.06 29.08
N LYS A 127 -10.53 21.34 29.47
CA LYS A 127 -11.70 21.82 30.23
C LYS A 127 -13.00 21.81 29.41
N SER A 128 -12.92 22.03 28.10
CA SER A 128 -14.09 22.13 27.21
C SER A 128 -14.41 20.80 26.52
N TYR A 129 -13.42 19.92 26.34
CA TYR A 129 -13.55 18.70 25.53
C TYR A 129 -12.99 17.44 26.21
N ALA A 130 -12.78 17.42 27.53
CA ALA A 130 -12.18 16.29 28.25
C ALA A 130 -12.82 14.94 27.90
N GLU A 131 -14.15 14.87 27.88
CA GLU A 131 -14.88 13.61 27.69
C GLU A 131 -14.90 13.14 26.22
N SER A 132 -14.72 14.05 25.26
CA SER A 132 -14.76 13.73 23.83
C SER A 132 -13.38 13.53 23.21
N CYS A 133 -12.30 13.81 23.94
CA CYS A 133 -10.95 13.56 23.45
C CYS A 133 -10.63 12.04 23.46
N PRO A 134 -10.05 11.45 22.40
CA PRO A 134 -9.61 12.07 21.14
C PRO A 134 -10.66 12.07 20.01
N PHE A 135 -11.84 11.50 20.24
CA PHE A 135 -12.90 11.29 19.25
C PHE A 135 -13.86 12.49 19.11
N LEU A 136 -13.31 13.66 18.76
CA LEU A 136 -14.13 14.86 18.49
C LEU A 136 -15.01 14.68 17.25
N THR A 137 -16.22 15.24 17.32
CA THR A 137 -17.19 15.26 16.22
C THR A 137 -16.83 16.33 15.19
N THR A 138 -17.35 16.20 13.96
CA THR A 138 -17.11 17.15 12.87
C THR A 138 -17.61 18.56 13.19
N ASP A 139 -18.63 18.70 14.05
CA ASP A 139 -19.14 20.00 14.45
C ASP A 139 -18.20 20.69 15.44
N GLN A 140 -17.61 19.97 16.39
CA GLN A 140 -16.60 20.52 17.30
C GLN A 140 -15.32 20.97 16.54
N LEU A 141 -15.02 20.33 15.42
CA LEU A 141 -13.90 20.71 14.56
C LEU A 141 -14.10 22.05 13.83
N LYS A 142 -15.36 22.51 13.66
CA LYS A 142 -15.68 23.81 13.02
C LYS A 142 -15.19 24.98 13.85
N ASP A 143 -15.34 24.89 15.18
CA ASP A 143 -15.04 25.97 16.12
C ASP A 143 -13.56 26.40 16.09
N VAL A 144 -12.68 25.49 15.66
CA VAL A 144 -11.22 25.70 15.57
C VAL A 144 -10.72 25.74 14.12
N ALA A 145 -11.61 26.04 13.17
CA ALA A 145 -11.30 26.13 11.74
C ALA A 145 -10.56 24.88 11.19
N TYR A 146 -10.89 23.68 11.70
CA TYR A 146 -10.33 22.40 11.25
C TYR A 146 -8.82 22.22 11.42
N THR A 147 -8.17 23.02 12.26
CA THR A 147 -6.73 22.92 12.53
C THR A 147 -6.43 21.78 13.52
N ALA A 148 -5.78 20.71 13.04
CA ALA A 148 -5.49 19.54 13.87
C ALA A 148 -4.54 19.88 15.04
N GLU A 149 -3.57 20.74 14.76
CA GLU A 149 -2.55 21.17 15.72
C GLU A 149 -3.13 22.03 16.86
N ALA A 150 -4.31 22.62 16.69
CA ALA A 150 -4.97 23.36 17.77
C ALA A 150 -5.61 22.42 18.81
N LEU A 151 -6.10 21.26 18.39
CA LEU A 151 -6.81 20.32 19.26
C LEU A 151 -5.89 19.26 19.87
N TRP A 152 -4.97 18.73 19.06
CA TRP A 152 -4.09 17.63 19.44
C TRP A 152 -2.62 18.07 19.53
N GLN A 153 -1.84 17.35 20.33
CA GLN A 153 -0.41 17.58 20.41
C GLN A 153 0.27 17.12 19.11
N GLY A 154 1.17 17.94 18.57
CA GLY A 154 1.84 17.69 17.28
C GLY A 154 2.51 16.32 17.20
N TRP A 155 3.24 15.90 18.25
CA TRP A 155 3.90 14.60 18.26
C TRP A 155 2.92 13.42 18.15
N SER A 156 1.69 13.55 18.67
CA SER A 156 0.68 12.50 18.58
C SER A 156 0.10 12.40 17.16
N ILE A 157 -0.02 13.53 16.46
CA ILE A 157 -0.41 13.60 15.05
C ILE A 157 0.67 12.96 14.19
N ASP A 158 1.94 13.30 14.42
CA ASP A 158 3.07 12.78 13.64
C ASP A 158 3.23 11.26 13.82
N LEU A 159 2.99 10.75 15.03
CA LEU A 159 3.00 9.31 15.28
C LEU A 159 1.87 8.60 14.53
N MET A 160 0.65 9.17 14.49
CA MET A 160 -0.46 8.59 13.72
C MET A 160 -0.21 8.66 12.21
N ARG A 161 0.34 9.77 11.72
CA ARG A 161 0.81 9.90 10.32
C ARG A 161 1.81 8.79 9.99
N PHE A 162 2.79 8.56 10.86
CA PHE A 162 3.78 7.49 10.69
C PHE A 162 3.15 6.10 10.64
N PHE A 163 2.22 5.78 11.55
CA PHE A 163 1.54 4.48 11.52
C PHE A 163 0.66 4.27 10.29
N LEU A 164 -0.06 5.31 9.84
CA LEU A 164 -0.84 5.26 8.61
C LEU A 164 0.04 4.97 7.39
N VAL A 165 1.15 5.70 7.24
CA VAL A 165 2.09 5.49 6.13
C VAL A 165 2.76 4.12 6.21
N THR A 166 3.18 3.70 7.40
CA THR A 166 3.88 2.43 7.58
C THR A 166 2.96 1.24 7.30
N SER A 167 1.72 1.28 7.77
CA SER A 167 0.73 0.22 7.50
C SER A 167 0.32 0.20 6.01
N TRP A 168 0.13 1.36 5.39
CA TRP A 168 -0.09 1.49 3.95
C TRP A 168 1.05 0.86 3.15
N LEU A 169 2.30 1.31 3.37
CA LEU A 169 3.46 0.80 2.66
C LEU A 169 3.62 -0.70 2.88
N SER A 170 3.49 -1.18 4.13
CA SER A 170 3.58 -2.60 4.44
C SER A 170 2.57 -3.43 3.64
N ALA A 171 1.33 -2.95 3.48
CA ALA A 171 0.32 -3.61 2.67
C ALA A 171 0.75 -3.70 1.19
N PHE A 172 1.18 -2.60 0.56
CA PHE A 172 1.63 -2.62 -0.84
C PHE A 172 2.91 -3.44 -1.06
N LEU A 173 3.84 -3.45 -0.10
CA LEU A 173 5.03 -4.31 -0.18
C LEU A 173 4.65 -5.79 -0.10
N LEU A 174 3.75 -6.16 0.83
CA LEU A 174 3.26 -7.54 0.92
C LEU A 174 2.47 -7.94 -0.32
N LEU A 175 1.68 -7.03 -0.91
CA LEU A 175 1.01 -7.25 -2.18
C LEU A 175 2.01 -7.55 -3.30
N SER A 176 3.06 -6.74 -3.42
CA SER A 176 4.15 -6.96 -4.36
C SER A 176 4.86 -8.30 -4.14
N VAL A 177 5.10 -8.69 -2.89
CA VAL A 177 5.67 -10.02 -2.54
C VAL A 177 4.73 -11.15 -2.99
N VAL A 178 3.44 -11.07 -2.69
CA VAL A 178 2.45 -12.11 -3.06
C VAL A 178 2.42 -12.26 -4.58
N ILE A 179 2.29 -11.15 -5.30
CA ILE A 179 2.17 -11.17 -6.76
C ILE A 179 3.47 -11.64 -7.41
N GLY A 180 4.61 -11.08 -7.02
CA GLY A 180 5.92 -11.49 -7.54
C GLY A 180 6.18 -12.98 -7.28
N SER A 181 5.87 -13.46 -6.07
CA SER A 181 6.00 -14.88 -5.72
C SER A 181 5.07 -15.76 -6.53
N PHE A 182 3.83 -15.34 -6.75
CA PHE A 182 2.86 -16.06 -7.58
C PHE A 182 3.34 -16.18 -9.03
N VAL A 183 3.81 -15.10 -9.62
CA VAL A 183 4.34 -15.15 -11.00
C VAL A 183 5.56 -16.08 -11.07
N VAL A 184 6.51 -15.98 -10.14
CA VAL A 184 7.65 -16.91 -10.06
C VAL A 184 7.18 -18.36 -9.89
N PHE A 185 6.14 -18.60 -9.10
CA PHE A 185 5.57 -19.94 -8.94
C PHE A 185 5.02 -20.49 -10.26
N GLN A 186 4.25 -19.68 -11.00
CA GLN A 186 3.66 -20.07 -12.29
C GLN A 186 4.71 -20.34 -13.37
N THR A 187 5.79 -19.56 -13.43
CA THR A 187 6.87 -19.78 -14.41
C THR A 187 7.55 -21.15 -14.24
N LYS A 188 7.55 -21.72 -13.03
CA LYS A 188 8.10 -23.06 -12.76
C LYS A 188 7.14 -24.19 -13.14
N VAL A 189 5.87 -23.91 -13.46
CA VAL A 189 4.85 -24.93 -13.79
C VAL A 189 4.86 -25.29 -15.26
N THR A 190 5.39 -24.45 -16.14
CA THR A 190 5.43 -24.74 -17.58
C THR A 190 6.19 -26.05 -17.84
N PRO A 191 5.51 -27.11 -18.30
CA PRO A 191 6.10 -28.44 -18.39
C PRO A 191 7.21 -28.44 -19.44
N ARG A 192 8.34 -29.09 -19.11
CA ARG A 192 9.28 -29.57 -20.14
C ARG A 192 8.43 -30.37 -21.12
N ARG A 193 8.20 -29.84 -22.33
CA ARG A 193 7.71 -30.65 -23.45
C ARG A 193 8.62 -31.86 -23.51
N MET A 194 8.08 -33.04 -23.21
CA MET A 194 8.79 -34.30 -23.42
C MET A 194 9.13 -34.32 -24.91
N ARG A 195 10.43 -34.35 -25.19
CA ARG A 195 10.99 -34.59 -26.51
C ARG A 195 11.21 -36.10 -26.61
#